data_AF-A0A2S6UAR9-F1
#
_entry.id   AF-A0A2S6UAR9-F1
#
_cell.length_a   1.000
_cell.length_b   1.000
_cell.length_c   1.000
_cell.angle_alpha   90.00
_cell.angle_beta   90.00
_cell.angle_gamma   90.00
#
_symmetry.space_group_name_H-M   'P 1'
#
loop_
_entity.id
_entity.type
_entity.pdbx_description
1 polymer ?
#
loop_
_entity_poly.entity_id
_entity_poly.type
_entity_poly.pdbx_seq_one_letter_code
_entity_poly.pdbx_strand_id
1 'polypeptide(L)'
;MSQESNLEHEFLELRTDGLDEKTFLGGLKFATRSKLFLIFGLTVLVTFGGMYFFVDQRLDGAFSEADSARELAQLSARIESGVARIESHEKQFMLSKDPNTAESFKRELSKISGALDALYAMPESAAIRHHLATFRDGLAQYDQQFISQVKREEALGLKDNTGISKRLEKLTKALQSSFVAAGFKNLADQVRWINLQGQETLLSGFRKGVKGIEQRYRTLTAFLESTKLPRGEKTAIVDLLKAHETDMLAMINSRFTVDAATQRLNEILGYVVPSLERLTMLAADRTAAARRTLAREQMFARYTLTGGSAAILLWLILAGLLIMRSMASPVRALSIAAGQLAKGDRSAKVPARGNVDATGQLARALDNWIDD
;
A
#
# COMPACT_ATOMS: atom_id res chain seq x y z
N MET A 1 10.53 -7.47 -106.38
CA MET A 1 11.48 -8.40 -105.73
C MET A 1 12.74 -7.59 -105.43
N SER A 2 12.82 -6.61 -104.52
CA SER A 2 12.41 -6.50 -103.10
C SER A 2 13.14 -7.45 -102.16
N GLN A 3 14.46 -7.26 -101.97
CA GLN A 3 15.20 -7.81 -100.83
C GLN A 3 16.59 -7.19 -100.62
N GLU A 4 16.74 -5.85 -100.57
CA GLU A 4 18.06 -5.24 -100.26
C GLU A 4 18.00 -3.98 -99.36
N SER A 5 16.88 -3.76 -98.67
CA SER A 5 16.67 -2.61 -97.78
C SER A 5 16.29 -3.03 -96.35
N ASN A 6 16.72 -4.21 -95.91
CA ASN A 6 16.39 -4.69 -94.56
C ASN A 6 17.60 -4.89 -93.65
N LEU A 7 18.83 -4.89 -94.18
CA LEU A 7 20.03 -5.08 -93.37
C LEU A 7 20.42 -3.79 -92.64
N GLU A 8 20.33 -2.61 -93.26
CA GLU A 8 20.66 -1.33 -92.59
C GLU A 8 19.70 -0.97 -91.44
N HIS A 9 18.43 -1.38 -91.51
CA HIS A 9 17.50 -1.18 -90.39
C HIS A 9 17.69 -2.20 -89.26
N GLU A 10 18.11 -3.42 -89.57
CA GLU A 10 18.42 -4.46 -88.58
C GLU A 10 19.68 -4.12 -87.77
N PHE A 11 20.70 -3.49 -88.38
CA PHE A 11 21.90 -3.01 -87.67
C PHE A 11 21.64 -1.77 -86.78
N LEU A 12 20.65 -0.94 -87.10
CA LEU A 12 20.25 0.20 -86.27
C LEU A 12 19.37 -0.21 -85.09
N GLU A 13 18.49 -1.21 -85.27
CA GLU A 13 17.62 -1.73 -84.18
C GLU A 13 18.40 -2.55 -83.14
N LEU A 14 19.51 -3.20 -83.52
CA LEU A 14 20.36 -3.95 -82.58
C LEU A 14 21.20 -3.05 -81.63
N ARG A 15 21.38 -1.76 -81.95
CA ARG A 15 22.18 -0.82 -81.14
C ARG A 15 21.35 -0.04 -80.11
N THR A 16 20.03 0.00 -80.26
CA THR A 16 19.12 0.70 -79.34
C THR A 16 18.81 -0.07 -78.04
N ASP A 17 19.12 -1.37 -78.00
CA ASP A 17 18.96 -2.22 -76.82
C ASP A 17 19.99 -1.86 -75.72
N GLY A 18 19.64 -0.83 -74.94
CA GLY A 18 20.39 -0.39 -73.76
C GLY A 18 20.27 1.11 -73.42
N LEU A 19 19.67 1.93 -74.30
CA LEU A 19 19.58 3.39 -74.12
C LEU A 19 18.78 3.80 -72.87
N ASP A 20 17.77 3.01 -72.49
CA ASP A 20 16.86 3.27 -71.37
C ASP A 20 17.14 2.42 -70.12
N GLU A 21 18.25 1.67 -70.08
CA GLU A 21 18.53 0.78 -68.96
C GLU A 21 18.79 1.59 -67.68
N LYS A 22 17.82 1.52 -66.76
CA LYS A 22 17.87 2.14 -65.43
C LYS A 22 18.22 1.11 -64.40
N THR A 23 19.20 1.41 -63.55
CA THR A 23 19.50 0.56 -62.39
C THR A 23 18.46 0.77 -61.30
N PHE A 24 18.43 -0.09 -60.28
CA PHE A 24 17.54 0.07 -59.13
C PHE A 24 17.72 1.47 -58.47
N LEU A 25 16.63 2.24 -58.37
CA LEU A 25 16.56 3.68 -58.00
C LEU A 25 17.27 4.67 -58.96
N GLY A 26 17.66 4.23 -60.17
CA GLY A 26 18.36 4.99 -61.22
C GLY A 26 17.68 6.29 -61.67
N GLY A 27 16.37 6.41 -61.42
CA GLY A 27 15.58 7.62 -61.68
C GLY A 27 15.71 8.72 -60.61
N LEU A 28 16.40 8.48 -59.49
CA LEU A 28 16.67 9.47 -58.45
C LEU A 28 18.11 10.00 -58.55
N LYS A 29 18.32 11.30 -58.31
CA LYS A 29 19.66 11.89 -58.17
C LYS A 29 20.41 11.27 -56.98
N PHE A 30 21.73 11.15 -57.09
CA PHE A 30 22.62 10.64 -56.03
C PHE A 30 22.42 11.35 -54.69
N ALA A 31 22.32 12.69 -54.69
CA ALA A 31 22.07 13.48 -53.49
C ALA A 31 20.72 13.17 -52.82
N THR A 32 19.69 12.81 -53.60
CA THR A 32 18.38 12.42 -53.07
C THR A 32 18.46 11.07 -52.36
N ARG A 33 19.21 10.10 -52.91
CA ARG A 33 19.41 8.79 -52.28
C ARG A 33 20.17 8.89 -50.95
N SER A 34 21.19 9.76 -50.89
CA SER A 34 21.92 10.05 -49.64
C SER A 34 21.03 10.74 -48.58
N LYS A 35 20.18 11.70 -48.99
CA LYS A 35 19.20 12.35 -48.09
C LYS A 35 18.15 11.35 -47.58
N LEU A 36 17.70 10.41 -48.40
CA LEU A 36 16.76 9.37 -47.98
C LEU A 36 17.35 8.48 -46.88
N PHE A 37 18.64 8.15 -46.96
CA PHE A 37 19.33 7.40 -45.89
C PHE A 37 19.36 8.18 -44.57
N LEU A 38 19.65 9.48 -44.62
CA LEU A 38 19.65 10.34 -43.42
C LEU A 38 18.26 10.46 -42.80
N ILE A 39 17.22 10.67 -43.63
CA ILE A 39 15.83 10.72 -43.16
C ILE A 39 15.43 9.38 -42.53
N PHE A 40 15.83 8.26 -43.13
CA PHE A 40 15.56 6.93 -42.59
C PHE A 40 16.19 6.72 -41.22
N GLY A 41 17.46 7.10 -41.05
CA GLY A 41 18.14 7.06 -39.76
C GLY A 41 17.44 7.94 -38.71
N LEU A 42 16.97 9.13 -39.10
CA LEU A 42 16.20 10.01 -38.22
C LEU A 42 14.86 9.37 -37.81
N THR A 43 14.15 8.76 -38.76
CA THR A 43 12.89 8.03 -38.48
C THR A 43 13.12 6.92 -37.47
N VAL A 44 14.20 6.13 -37.63
CA VAL A 44 14.57 5.08 -36.66
C VAL A 44 14.78 5.66 -35.26
N LEU A 45 15.53 6.77 -35.14
CA LEU A 45 15.75 7.43 -33.86
C LEU A 45 14.45 7.89 -33.20
N VAL A 46 13.55 8.53 -33.97
CA VAL A 46 12.25 8.98 -33.48
C VAL A 46 11.36 7.82 -33.07
N THR A 47 11.29 6.76 -33.88
CA THR A 47 10.53 5.54 -33.57
C THR A 47 11.06 4.87 -32.30
N PHE A 48 12.38 4.76 -32.17
CA PHE A 48 13.01 4.18 -30.98
C PHE A 48 12.73 5.01 -29.73
N GLY A 49 12.90 6.33 -29.81
CA GLY A 49 12.58 7.25 -28.71
C GLY A 49 11.11 7.19 -28.30
N GLY A 50 10.18 7.17 -29.27
CA GLY A 50 8.76 7.02 -29.01
C GLY A 50 8.40 5.67 -28.39
N MET A 51 9.02 4.58 -28.85
CA MET A 51 8.85 3.24 -28.28
C MET A 51 9.34 3.20 -26.83
N TYR A 52 10.52 3.74 -26.57
CA TYR A 52 11.07 3.82 -25.21
C TYR A 52 10.16 4.61 -24.28
N PHE A 53 9.76 5.82 -24.70
CA PHE A 53 8.85 6.68 -23.93
C PHE A 53 7.51 5.99 -23.62
N PHE A 54 6.94 5.26 -24.59
CA PHE A 54 5.69 4.53 -24.38
C PHE A 54 5.84 3.37 -23.39
N VAL A 55 6.96 2.64 -23.43
CA VAL A 55 7.25 1.56 -22.49
C VAL A 55 7.48 2.13 -21.08
N ASP A 56 8.24 3.21 -20.99
CA ASP A 56 8.57 3.91 -19.74
C ASP A 56 7.31 4.40 -19.03
N GLN A 57 6.43 5.11 -19.74
CA GLN A 57 5.16 5.60 -19.19
C GLN A 57 4.26 4.47 -18.64
N ARG A 58 4.26 3.30 -19.28
CA ARG A 58 3.49 2.14 -18.80
C ARG A 58 4.10 1.50 -17.57
N LEU A 59 5.42 1.39 -17.53
CA LEU A 59 6.13 0.87 -16.36
C LEU A 59 5.96 1.81 -15.16
N ASP A 60 6.10 3.13 -15.36
CA ASP A 60 5.87 4.13 -14.31
C ASP A 60 4.46 4.05 -13.73
N GLY A 61 3.44 3.92 -14.58
CA GLY A 61 2.07 3.71 -14.12
C GLY A 61 1.91 2.43 -13.29
N ALA A 62 2.51 1.32 -13.73
CA ALA A 62 2.46 0.05 -13.02
C ALA A 62 3.26 0.06 -11.70
N PHE A 63 4.38 0.79 -11.64
CA PHE A 63 5.14 1.01 -10.40
C PHE A 63 4.35 1.87 -9.42
N SER A 64 3.76 2.97 -9.88
CA SER A 64 2.91 3.82 -9.05
C SER A 64 1.72 3.04 -8.47
N GLU A 65 1.07 2.19 -9.27
CA GLU A 65 -0.03 1.34 -8.78
C GLU A 65 0.47 0.32 -7.73
N ALA A 66 1.64 -0.27 -7.94
CA ALA A 66 2.26 -1.19 -7.00
C ALA A 66 2.66 -0.52 -5.67
N ASP A 67 3.16 0.72 -5.74
CA ASP A 67 3.51 1.51 -4.56
C ASP A 67 2.27 1.91 -3.76
N SER A 68 1.22 2.41 -4.41
CA SER A 68 -0.08 2.68 -3.76
C SER A 68 -0.66 1.43 -3.10
N ALA A 69 -0.64 0.28 -3.80
CA ALA A 69 -1.15 -0.98 -3.25
C ALA A 69 -0.32 -1.46 -2.05
N ARG A 70 1.00 -1.26 -2.09
CA ARG A 70 1.90 -1.58 -0.98
C ARG A 70 1.63 -0.70 0.23
N GLU A 71 1.44 0.61 0.03
CA GLU A 71 1.11 1.53 1.11
C GLU A 71 -0.22 1.18 1.77
N LEU A 72 -1.27 0.92 0.96
CA LEU A 72 -2.57 0.44 1.42
C LEU A 72 -2.43 -0.83 2.29
N ALA A 73 -1.64 -1.81 1.84
CA ALA A 73 -1.39 -3.04 2.58
C ALA A 73 -0.63 -2.82 3.90
N GLN A 74 0.37 -1.93 3.91
CA GLN A 74 1.12 -1.59 5.12
C GLN A 74 0.24 -0.90 6.16
N LEU A 75 -0.58 0.07 5.73
CA LEU A 75 -1.51 0.76 6.62
C LEU A 75 -2.59 -0.19 7.14
N SER A 76 -3.15 -1.05 6.28
CA SER A 76 -4.09 -2.10 6.69
C SER A 76 -3.49 -3.02 7.76
N ALA A 77 -2.27 -3.53 7.54
CA ALA A 77 -1.61 -4.42 8.51
C ALA A 77 -1.25 -3.71 9.83
N ARG A 78 -0.91 -2.41 9.77
CA ARG A 78 -0.70 -1.59 10.98
C ARG A 78 -1.97 -1.46 11.80
N ILE A 79 -3.12 -1.25 11.15
CA ILE A 79 -4.43 -1.17 11.80
C ILE A 79 -4.79 -2.52 12.41
N GLU A 80 -4.75 -3.60 11.64
CA GLU A 80 -5.09 -4.96 12.10
C GLU A 80 -4.26 -5.37 13.32
N SER A 81 -2.93 -5.26 13.21
CA SER A 81 -2.04 -5.57 14.34
C SER A 81 -2.18 -4.57 15.49
N GLY A 82 -2.54 -3.32 15.21
CA GLY A 82 -2.84 -2.30 16.21
C GLY A 82 -4.07 -2.65 17.05
N VAL A 83 -5.15 -3.12 16.41
CA VAL A 83 -6.36 -3.59 17.10
C VAL A 83 -6.03 -4.71 18.08
N ALA A 84 -5.25 -5.70 17.64
CA ALA A 84 -4.81 -6.78 18.53
C ALA A 84 -3.96 -6.26 19.72
N ARG A 85 -3.11 -5.25 19.48
CA ARG A 85 -2.30 -4.64 20.55
C ARG A 85 -3.13 -3.81 21.53
N ILE A 86 -4.13 -3.04 21.09
CA ILE A 86 -5.00 -2.30 22.02
C ILE A 86 -5.82 -3.25 22.89
N GLU A 87 -6.34 -4.35 22.33
CA GLU A 87 -7.07 -5.37 23.08
C GLU A 87 -6.13 -6.07 24.10
N SER A 88 -4.89 -6.35 23.70
CA SER A 88 -3.88 -6.90 24.62
C SER A 88 -3.55 -5.93 25.76
N HIS A 89 -3.33 -4.64 25.48
CA HIS A 89 -3.10 -3.63 26.50
C HIS A 89 -4.32 -3.44 27.41
N GLU A 90 -5.55 -3.51 26.87
CA GLU A 90 -6.78 -3.46 27.67
C GLU A 90 -6.79 -4.59 28.71
N LYS A 91 -6.59 -5.85 28.25
CA LYS A 91 -6.56 -7.02 29.13
C LYS A 91 -5.42 -6.94 30.15
N GLN A 92 -4.24 -6.51 29.71
CA GLN A 92 -3.09 -6.33 30.60
C GLN A 92 -3.37 -5.24 31.66
N PHE A 93 -4.03 -4.15 31.29
CA PHE A 93 -4.45 -3.12 32.24
C PHE A 93 -5.50 -3.68 33.20
N MET A 94 -6.47 -4.48 32.72
CA MET A 94 -7.46 -5.12 33.60
C MET A 94 -6.84 -6.06 34.64
N LEU A 95 -5.73 -6.73 34.31
CA LEU A 95 -5.01 -7.62 35.21
C LEU A 95 -4.07 -6.86 36.16
N SER A 96 -3.24 -5.96 35.63
CA SER A 96 -2.16 -5.31 36.36
C SER A 96 -2.55 -3.98 37.01
N LYS A 97 -3.63 -3.35 36.52
CA LYS A 97 -4.05 -1.98 36.84
C LYS A 97 -2.92 -0.96 36.67
N ASP A 98 -1.94 -1.24 35.80
CA ASP A 98 -0.75 -0.42 35.65
C ASP A 98 -0.98 0.80 34.74
N PRO A 99 -0.83 2.05 35.23
CA PRO A 99 -1.03 3.25 34.40
C PRO A 99 -0.15 3.27 33.14
N ASN A 100 1.05 2.69 33.17
CA ASN A 100 1.92 2.60 31.98
C ASN A 100 1.26 1.82 30.84
N THR A 101 0.44 0.82 31.16
CA THR A 101 -0.31 0.05 30.17
C THR A 101 -1.41 0.89 29.53
N ALA A 102 -2.08 1.75 30.31
CA ALA A 102 -3.07 2.69 29.79
C ALA A 102 -2.45 3.74 28.87
N GLU A 103 -1.20 4.16 29.12
CA GLU A 103 -0.49 5.02 28.17
C GLU A 103 -0.09 4.29 26.88
N SER A 104 0.36 3.03 26.99
CA SER A 104 0.67 2.19 25.83
C SER A 104 -0.56 1.97 24.94
N PHE A 105 -1.73 1.78 25.56
CA PHE A 105 -3.01 1.74 24.86
C PHE A 105 -3.25 3.03 24.04
N LYS A 106 -3.13 4.21 24.67
CA LYS A 106 -3.35 5.50 23.98
C LYS A 106 -2.38 5.72 22.82
N ARG A 107 -1.11 5.35 22.99
CA ARG A 107 -0.10 5.44 21.93
C ARG A 107 -0.44 4.55 20.74
N GLU A 108 -0.85 3.31 20.98
CA GLU A 108 -1.26 2.42 19.89
C GLU A 108 -2.54 2.90 19.20
N LEU A 109 -3.52 3.38 19.96
CA LEU A 109 -4.73 3.97 19.39
C LEU A 109 -4.42 5.16 18.47
N SER A 110 -3.52 6.06 18.89
CA SER A 110 -3.09 7.20 18.06
C SER A 110 -2.42 6.76 16.75
N LYS A 111 -1.60 5.69 16.78
CA LYS A 111 -1.01 5.12 15.57
C LYS A 111 -2.07 4.54 14.63
N ILE A 112 -3.10 3.88 15.18
CA ILE A 112 -4.22 3.34 14.40
C ILE A 112 -5.01 4.49 13.77
N SER A 113 -5.35 5.52 14.53
CA SER A 113 -6.05 6.71 14.01
C SER A 113 -5.27 7.38 12.88
N GLY A 114 -3.96 7.59 13.06
CA GLY A 114 -3.12 8.15 11.99
C GLY A 114 -3.07 7.26 10.73
N ALA A 115 -3.05 5.94 10.89
CA ALA A 115 -3.12 5.02 9.75
C ALA A 115 -4.49 5.06 9.04
N LEU A 116 -5.59 5.22 9.79
CA LEU A 116 -6.92 5.39 9.22
C LEU A 116 -7.06 6.71 8.46
N ASP A 117 -6.52 7.80 8.99
CA ASP A 117 -6.55 9.11 8.32
C ASP A 117 -5.74 9.07 7.02
N ALA A 118 -4.56 8.43 7.03
CA ALA A 118 -3.76 8.19 5.83
C ALA A 118 -4.55 7.37 4.79
N LEU A 119 -5.16 6.25 5.20
CA LEU A 119 -6.00 5.45 4.30
C LEU A 119 -7.18 6.22 3.74
N TYR A 120 -7.85 7.04 4.56
CA TYR A 120 -9.01 7.81 4.14
C TYR A 120 -8.64 8.84 3.05
N ALA A 121 -7.43 9.39 3.11
CA ALA A 121 -6.90 10.32 2.11
C ALA A 121 -6.55 9.64 0.78
N MET A 122 -6.27 8.33 0.77
CA MET A 122 -5.95 7.60 -0.46
C MET A 122 -7.16 7.56 -1.41
N PRO A 123 -7.00 7.86 -2.71
CA PRO A 123 -8.04 7.65 -3.71
C PRO A 123 -8.53 6.19 -3.78
N GLU A 124 -7.61 5.25 -3.59
CA GLU A 124 -7.82 3.81 -3.70
C GLU A 124 -8.82 3.27 -2.67
N SER A 125 -8.97 3.96 -1.54
CA SER A 125 -9.86 3.60 -0.44
C SER A 125 -11.29 4.11 -0.61
N ALA A 126 -11.60 4.83 -1.70
CA ALA A 126 -12.91 5.45 -1.95
C ALA A 126 -14.08 4.46 -1.73
N ALA A 127 -13.95 3.22 -2.19
CA ALA A 127 -14.97 2.17 -2.06
C ALA A 127 -15.25 1.73 -0.61
N ILE A 128 -14.32 1.98 0.32
CA ILE A 128 -14.42 1.58 1.73
C ILE A 128 -14.45 2.76 2.70
N ARG A 129 -14.54 4.01 2.22
CA ARG A 129 -14.54 5.20 3.10
C ARG A 129 -15.61 5.15 4.19
N HIS A 130 -16.79 4.59 3.89
CA HIS A 130 -17.83 4.41 4.90
C HIS A 130 -17.39 3.42 5.99
N HIS A 131 -16.78 2.29 5.61
CA HIS A 131 -16.21 1.32 6.59
C HIS A 131 -15.10 1.94 7.42
N LEU A 132 -14.22 2.75 6.80
CA LEU A 132 -13.16 3.47 7.53
C LEU A 132 -13.74 4.46 8.55
N ALA A 133 -14.81 5.18 8.20
CA ALA A 133 -15.50 6.08 9.12
C ALA A 133 -16.16 5.31 10.27
N THR A 134 -16.91 4.25 9.98
CA THR A 134 -17.53 3.38 10.99
C THR A 134 -16.49 2.79 11.94
N PHE A 135 -15.36 2.33 11.41
CA PHE A 135 -14.26 1.79 12.19
C PHE A 135 -13.63 2.85 13.10
N ARG A 136 -13.41 4.08 12.59
CA ARG A 136 -12.91 5.21 13.37
C ARG A 136 -13.86 5.58 14.51
N ASP A 137 -15.16 5.63 14.24
CA ASP A 137 -16.17 5.96 15.24
C ASP A 137 -16.27 4.87 16.31
N GLY A 138 -16.16 3.59 15.91
CA GLY A 138 -16.08 2.47 16.84
C GLY A 138 -14.85 2.54 17.74
N LEU A 139 -13.67 2.86 17.20
CA LEU A 139 -12.45 3.05 17.99
C LEU A 139 -12.54 4.25 18.95
N ALA A 140 -13.19 5.35 18.54
CA ALA A 140 -13.42 6.48 19.42
C ALA A 140 -14.33 6.11 20.60
N GLN A 141 -15.39 5.32 20.35
CA GLN A 141 -16.23 4.80 21.42
C GLN A 141 -15.48 3.83 22.33
N TYR A 142 -14.64 2.97 21.75
CA TYR A 142 -13.80 2.03 22.50
C TYR A 142 -12.83 2.77 23.43
N ASP A 143 -12.16 3.83 22.95
CA ASP A 143 -11.30 4.69 23.76
C ASP A 143 -12.05 5.36 24.92
N GLN A 144 -13.23 5.94 24.66
CA GLN A 144 -14.03 6.57 25.70
C GLN A 144 -14.45 5.58 26.80
N GLN A 145 -14.82 4.35 26.42
CA GLN A 145 -15.14 3.29 27.38
C GLN A 145 -13.91 2.88 28.20
N PHE A 146 -12.75 2.71 27.54
CA PHE A 146 -11.50 2.37 28.23
C PHE A 146 -11.04 3.47 29.19
N ILE A 147 -11.04 4.74 28.78
CA ILE A 147 -10.68 5.87 29.66
C ILE A 147 -11.63 5.96 30.86
N SER A 148 -12.94 5.74 30.64
CA SER A 148 -13.92 5.70 31.73
C SER A 148 -13.62 4.56 32.70
N GLN A 149 -13.14 3.41 32.19
CA GLN A 149 -12.72 2.29 33.00
C GLN A 149 -11.44 2.59 33.79
N VAL A 150 -10.42 3.17 33.16
CA VAL A 150 -9.17 3.60 33.83
C VAL A 150 -9.48 4.53 35.00
N LYS A 151 -10.30 5.56 34.80
CA LYS A 151 -10.69 6.51 35.86
C LYS A 151 -11.41 5.82 37.03
N ARG A 152 -12.24 4.81 36.75
CA ARG A 152 -12.92 4.03 37.79
C ARG A 152 -11.91 3.23 38.61
N GLU A 153 -10.98 2.55 37.96
CA GLU A 153 -9.93 1.77 38.61
C GLU A 153 -9.01 2.65 39.47
N GLU A 154 -8.63 3.83 38.98
CA GLU A 154 -7.88 4.84 39.72
C GLU A 154 -8.65 5.33 40.97
N ALA A 155 -9.96 5.57 40.84
CA ALA A 155 -10.79 6.00 41.96
C ALA A 155 -10.94 4.91 43.04
N LEU A 156 -10.93 3.64 42.65
CA LEU A 156 -10.90 2.51 43.57
C LEU A 156 -9.53 2.40 44.25
N GLY A 157 -8.45 2.70 43.55
CA GLY A 157 -7.08 2.69 44.08
C GLY A 157 -6.60 1.28 44.44
N LEU A 158 -6.96 0.28 43.64
CA LEU A 158 -6.69 -1.14 43.91
C LEU A 158 -5.21 -1.53 43.80
N LYS A 159 -4.41 -0.84 42.97
CA LYS A 159 -2.98 -1.13 42.81
C LYS A 159 -2.12 -0.41 43.84
N ASP A 160 -2.42 0.87 44.08
CA ASP A 160 -1.50 1.78 44.78
C ASP A 160 -1.90 1.97 46.25
N ASN A 161 -2.96 1.28 46.68
CA ASN A 161 -3.66 1.51 47.95
C ASN A 161 -3.97 3.00 48.17
N THR A 162 -4.59 3.60 47.15
CA THR A 162 -5.13 4.96 47.15
C THR A 162 -6.65 4.91 47.12
N GLY A 163 -7.33 6.03 46.86
CA GLY A 163 -8.77 6.03 46.58
C GLY A 163 -9.64 5.37 47.67
N ILE A 164 -10.67 4.64 47.24
CA ILE A 164 -11.59 3.90 48.12
C ILE A 164 -10.84 2.85 48.96
N SER A 165 -9.89 2.10 48.37
CA SER A 165 -9.11 1.08 49.10
C SER A 165 -8.44 1.65 50.36
N LYS A 166 -7.73 2.78 50.21
CA LYS A 166 -7.04 3.43 51.34
C LYS A 166 -8.00 3.94 52.39
N ARG A 167 -9.12 4.54 51.96
CA ARG A 167 -10.14 5.05 52.88
C ARG A 167 -10.77 3.91 53.66
N LEU A 168 -11.09 2.79 52.99
CA LEU A 168 -11.63 1.60 53.62
C LEU A 168 -10.66 1.01 54.66
N GLU A 169 -9.36 0.96 54.36
CA GLU A 169 -8.33 0.54 55.31
C GLU A 169 -8.31 1.46 56.56
N LYS A 170 -8.34 2.78 56.34
CA LYS A 170 -8.35 3.77 57.44
C LYS A 170 -9.63 3.65 58.28
N LEU A 171 -10.79 3.51 57.65
CA LEU A 171 -12.10 3.35 58.30
C LEU A 171 -12.16 2.05 59.09
N THR A 172 -11.62 0.96 58.53
CA THR A 172 -11.50 -0.33 59.23
C THR A 172 -10.71 -0.18 60.52
N LYS A 173 -9.53 0.44 60.46
CA LYS A 173 -8.68 0.66 61.66
C LYS A 173 -9.40 1.53 62.68
N ALA A 174 -10.02 2.63 62.24
CA ALA A 174 -10.75 3.54 63.12
C ALA A 174 -11.94 2.85 63.82
N LEU A 175 -12.72 2.04 63.09
CA LEU A 175 -13.81 1.24 63.66
C LEU A 175 -13.30 0.23 64.68
N GLN A 176 -12.25 -0.52 64.35
CA GLN A 176 -11.67 -1.50 65.26
C GLN A 176 -11.18 -0.83 66.55
N SER A 177 -10.44 0.28 66.46
CA SER A 177 -9.98 1.03 67.63
C SER A 177 -11.14 1.57 68.46
N SER A 178 -12.19 2.10 67.82
CA SER A 178 -13.35 2.64 68.52
C SER A 178 -14.15 1.55 69.25
N PHE A 179 -14.35 0.39 68.62
CA PHE A 179 -15.01 -0.75 69.27
C PHE A 179 -14.20 -1.29 70.44
N VAL A 180 -12.87 -1.37 70.34
CA VAL A 180 -12.01 -1.82 71.44
C VAL A 180 -12.05 -0.82 72.60
N ALA A 181 -11.94 0.48 72.33
CA ALA A 181 -12.01 1.53 73.35
C ALA A 181 -13.36 1.54 74.10
N ALA A 182 -14.45 1.28 73.38
CA ALA A 182 -15.80 1.15 73.92
C ALA A 182 -16.06 -0.19 74.64
N GLY A 183 -15.07 -1.10 74.72
CA GLY A 183 -15.19 -2.40 75.39
C GLY A 183 -15.82 -3.52 74.56
N PHE A 184 -16.10 -3.30 73.29
CA PHE A 184 -16.76 -4.23 72.37
C PHE A 184 -15.76 -4.97 71.45
N LYS A 185 -14.82 -5.71 72.04
CA LYS A 185 -13.77 -6.42 71.28
C LYS A 185 -14.33 -7.40 70.22
N ASN A 186 -15.44 -8.07 70.52
CA ASN A 186 -16.15 -8.95 69.59
C ASN A 186 -16.66 -8.21 68.33
N LEU A 187 -17.05 -6.95 68.44
CA LEU A 187 -17.50 -6.15 67.29
C LEU A 187 -16.32 -5.70 66.42
N ALA A 188 -15.16 -5.43 67.01
CA ALA A 188 -13.93 -5.19 66.24
C ALA A 188 -13.57 -6.41 65.37
N ASP A 189 -13.76 -7.63 65.88
CA ASP A 189 -13.62 -8.86 65.09
C ASP A 189 -14.70 -8.99 64.00
N GLN A 190 -15.93 -8.55 64.24
CA GLN A 190 -16.99 -8.54 63.22
C GLN A 190 -16.65 -7.62 62.04
N VAL A 191 -16.02 -6.46 62.27
CA VAL A 191 -15.58 -5.58 61.17
C VAL A 191 -14.54 -6.29 60.28
N ARG A 192 -13.62 -7.06 60.87
CA ARG A 192 -12.68 -7.89 60.09
C ARG A 192 -13.41 -8.92 59.24
N TRP A 193 -14.42 -9.59 59.80
CA TRP A 193 -15.24 -10.55 59.05
C TRP A 193 -16.02 -9.90 57.92
N ILE A 194 -16.55 -8.68 58.12
CA ILE A 194 -17.23 -7.92 57.06
C ILE A 194 -16.24 -7.63 55.92
N ASN A 195 -15.01 -7.20 56.22
CA ASN A 195 -14.00 -6.98 55.20
C ASN A 195 -13.63 -8.25 54.44
N LEU A 196 -13.48 -9.39 55.13
CA LEU A 196 -13.21 -10.68 54.49
C LEU A 196 -14.35 -11.08 53.54
N GLN A 197 -15.60 -10.98 54.00
CA GLN A 197 -16.77 -11.25 53.17
C GLN A 197 -16.90 -10.26 52.01
N GLY A 198 -16.55 -8.99 52.23
CA GLY A 198 -16.47 -7.97 51.18
C GLY A 198 -15.48 -8.37 50.09
N GLN A 199 -14.29 -8.83 50.48
CA GLN A 199 -13.27 -9.33 49.57
C GLN A 199 -13.72 -10.60 48.84
N GLU A 200 -14.32 -11.57 49.53
CA GLU A 200 -14.90 -12.77 48.92
C GLU A 200 -16.01 -12.42 47.92
N THR A 201 -16.86 -11.45 48.25
CA THR A 201 -17.93 -10.98 47.35
C THR A 201 -17.34 -10.28 46.13
N LEU A 202 -16.31 -9.46 46.31
CA LEU A 202 -15.58 -8.79 45.23
C LEU A 202 -14.90 -9.78 44.28
N LEU A 203 -14.28 -10.83 44.81
CA LEU A 203 -13.60 -11.86 44.03
C LEU A 203 -14.59 -12.76 43.30
N SER A 204 -15.66 -13.17 43.97
CA SER A 204 -16.65 -14.11 43.43
C SER A 204 -17.63 -13.47 42.46
N GLY A 205 -17.86 -12.15 42.53
CA GLY A 205 -18.81 -11.46 41.67
C GLY A 205 -20.27 -11.88 41.90
N PHE A 206 -20.63 -12.44 43.06
CA PHE A 206 -22.01 -12.81 43.35
C PHE A 206 -22.77 -11.69 44.08
N ARG A 207 -23.79 -11.12 43.43
CA ARG A 207 -24.67 -10.08 44.03
C ARG A 207 -25.34 -10.52 45.35
N LYS A 208 -25.53 -11.83 45.58
CA LYS A 208 -26.12 -12.34 46.81
C LYS A 208 -25.27 -12.01 48.06
N GLY A 209 -23.94 -11.91 47.91
CA GLY A 209 -23.03 -11.52 48.99
C GLY A 209 -23.29 -10.10 49.51
N VAL A 210 -23.68 -9.18 48.62
CA VAL A 210 -23.98 -7.77 48.96
C VAL A 210 -25.07 -7.66 50.02
N LYS A 211 -26.20 -8.36 49.84
CA LYS A 211 -27.32 -8.33 50.81
C LYS A 211 -26.91 -8.84 52.19
N GLY A 212 -26.00 -9.82 52.24
CA GLY A 212 -25.47 -10.32 53.50
C GLY A 212 -24.61 -9.29 54.24
N ILE A 213 -23.80 -8.53 53.50
CA ILE A 213 -22.97 -7.45 54.03
C ILE A 213 -23.84 -6.31 54.56
N GLU A 214 -24.82 -5.83 53.78
CA GLU A 214 -25.78 -4.80 54.20
C GLU A 214 -26.51 -5.20 55.50
N GLN A 215 -26.95 -6.47 55.59
CA GLN A 215 -27.64 -6.97 56.78
C GLN A 215 -26.75 -6.95 58.03
N ARG A 216 -25.44 -7.19 57.89
CA ARG A 216 -24.48 -7.10 59.01
C ARG A 216 -24.29 -5.67 59.49
N TYR A 217 -24.16 -4.70 58.58
CA TYR A 217 -24.09 -3.28 58.97
C TYR A 217 -25.35 -2.82 59.70
N ARG A 218 -26.53 -3.21 59.22
CA ARG A 218 -27.81 -2.94 59.91
C ARG A 218 -27.85 -3.55 61.31
N THR A 219 -27.35 -4.78 61.45
CA THR A 219 -27.32 -5.49 62.74
C THR A 219 -26.35 -4.81 63.72
N LEU A 220 -25.16 -4.41 63.27
CA LEU A 220 -24.19 -3.65 64.07
C LEU A 220 -24.74 -2.30 64.51
N THR A 221 -25.43 -1.59 63.62
CA THR A 221 -26.03 -0.29 63.90
C THR A 221 -27.14 -0.43 64.95
N ALA A 222 -28.06 -1.39 64.79
CA ALA A 222 -29.13 -1.65 65.75
C ALA A 222 -28.58 -2.11 67.12
N PHE A 223 -27.51 -2.93 67.12
CA PHE A 223 -26.82 -3.29 68.35
C PHE A 223 -26.28 -2.05 69.07
N LEU A 224 -25.57 -1.18 68.36
CA LEU A 224 -25.07 0.07 68.92
C LEU A 224 -26.19 0.90 69.53
N GLU A 225 -27.33 1.06 68.85
CA GLU A 225 -28.51 1.76 69.36
C GLU A 225 -29.01 1.22 70.72
N SER A 226 -28.88 -0.08 70.98
CA SER A 226 -29.24 -0.69 72.27
C SER A 226 -28.21 -0.46 73.41
N THR A 227 -26.99 0.00 73.09
CA THR A 227 -25.92 0.17 74.10
C THR A 227 -26.09 1.43 74.94
N LYS A 228 -25.53 1.39 76.16
CA LYS A 228 -25.49 2.52 77.12
C LYS A 228 -24.30 3.48 76.91
N LEU A 229 -23.71 3.50 75.70
CA LEU A 229 -22.61 4.40 75.38
C LEU A 229 -23.04 5.89 75.48
N PRO A 230 -22.10 6.80 75.81
CA PRO A 230 -22.31 8.23 75.70
C PRO A 230 -22.79 8.60 74.29
N ARG A 231 -23.75 9.54 74.18
CA ARG A 231 -24.35 9.93 72.88
C ARG A 231 -23.30 10.32 71.83
N GLY A 232 -22.29 11.11 72.20
CA GLY A 232 -21.25 11.55 71.27
C GLY A 232 -20.40 10.40 70.71
N GLU A 233 -20.00 9.46 71.57
CA GLU A 233 -19.22 8.28 71.17
C GLU A 233 -20.04 7.34 70.28
N LYS A 234 -21.31 7.13 70.64
CA LYS A 234 -22.26 6.36 69.84
C LYS A 234 -22.44 6.93 68.44
N THR A 235 -22.66 8.24 68.33
CA THR A 235 -22.79 8.93 67.04
C THR A 235 -21.51 8.77 66.21
N ALA A 236 -20.33 8.95 66.81
CA ALA A 236 -19.05 8.80 66.10
C ALA A 236 -18.86 7.38 65.52
N ILE A 237 -19.18 6.32 66.28
CA ILE A 237 -19.06 4.94 65.79
C ILE A 237 -20.08 4.66 64.67
N VAL A 238 -21.32 5.16 64.80
CA VAL A 238 -22.35 5.01 63.76
C VAL A 238 -21.95 5.71 62.47
N ASP A 239 -21.36 6.90 62.55
CA ASP A 239 -20.90 7.64 61.37
C ASP A 239 -19.73 6.90 60.69
N LEU A 240 -18.80 6.33 61.47
CA LEU A 240 -17.74 5.47 60.94
C LEU A 240 -18.30 4.22 60.25
N LEU A 241 -19.32 3.56 60.82
CA LEU A 241 -19.97 2.40 60.21
C LEU A 241 -20.61 2.75 58.88
N LYS A 242 -21.35 3.87 58.81
CA LYS A 242 -21.99 4.34 57.57
C LYS A 242 -20.96 4.67 56.49
N ALA A 243 -19.87 5.34 56.87
CA ALA A 243 -18.78 5.64 55.93
C ALA A 243 -18.11 4.36 55.42
N HIS A 244 -17.86 3.39 56.31
CA HIS A 244 -17.26 2.10 55.96
C HIS A 244 -18.19 1.26 55.07
N GLU A 245 -19.48 1.20 55.39
CA GLU A 245 -20.50 0.56 54.55
C GLU A 245 -20.55 1.18 53.15
N THR A 246 -20.57 2.52 53.07
CA THR A 246 -20.62 3.25 51.79
C THR A 246 -19.41 2.92 50.91
N ASP A 247 -18.20 3.02 51.45
CA ASP A 247 -16.97 2.72 50.70
C ASP A 247 -16.86 1.21 50.35
N MET A 248 -17.33 0.31 51.23
CA MET A 248 -17.35 -1.13 50.97
C MET A 248 -18.31 -1.49 49.83
N LEU A 249 -19.53 -0.96 49.88
CA LEU A 249 -20.52 -1.19 48.82
C LEU A 249 -20.11 -0.54 47.52
N ALA A 250 -19.47 0.64 47.53
CA ALA A 250 -18.90 1.26 46.35
C ALA A 250 -17.81 0.38 45.71
N MET A 251 -16.91 -0.18 46.53
CA MET A 251 -15.88 -1.12 46.07
C MET A 251 -16.47 -2.39 45.46
N ILE A 252 -17.49 -2.99 46.08
CA ILE A 252 -18.11 -4.21 45.56
C ILE A 252 -18.92 -3.91 44.28
N ASN A 253 -19.66 -2.80 44.27
CA ASN A 253 -20.49 -2.42 43.13
C ASN A 253 -19.67 -2.09 41.89
N SER A 254 -18.46 -1.56 42.06
CA SER A 254 -17.58 -1.26 40.94
C SER A 254 -17.20 -2.51 40.14
N ARG A 255 -17.05 -3.68 40.80
CA ARG A 255 -16.77 -4.95 40.11
C ARG A 255 -17.86 -5.30 39.09
N PHE A 256 -19.13 -5.13 39.45
CA PHE A 256 -20.24 -5.40 38.51
C PHE A 256 -20.25 -4.42 37.32
N THR A 257 -19.74 -3.20 37.52
CA THR A 257 -19.60 -2.23 36.42
C THR A 257 -18.41 -2.55 35.52
N VAL A 258 -17.34 -3.16 36.06
CA VAL A 258 -16.17 -3.61 35.30
C VAL A 258 -16.58 -4.71 34.32
N ASP A 259 -17.29 -5.74 34.78
CA ASP A 259 -17.70 -6.87 33.93
C ASP A 259 -18.60 -6.39 32.76
N ALA A 260 -19.55 -5.49 33.04
CA ALA A 260 -20.40 -4.88 32.02
C ALA A 260 -19.61 -3.98 31.05
N ALA A 261 -18.60 -3.25 31.54
CA ALA A 261 -17.73 -2.44 30.70
C ALA A 261 -16.87 -3.29 29.76
N THR A 262 -16.30 -4.40 30.26
CA THR A 262 -15.55 -5.37 29.44
C THR A 262 -16.43 -5.98 28.36
N GLN A 263 -17.68 -6.33 28.68
CA GLN A 263 -18.61 -6.83 27.67
C GLN A 263 -18.88 -5.77 26.58
N ARG A 264 -19.10 -4.52 26.97
CA ARG A 264 -19.32 -3.41 26.03
C ARG A 264 -18.10 -3.16 25.13
N LEU A 265 -16.89 -3.28 25.65
CA LEU A 265 -15.65 -3.19 24.87
C LEU A 265 -15.59 -4.30 23.82
N ASN A 266 -15.91 -5.54 24.20
CA ASN A 266 -15.99 -6.67 23.26
C ASN A 266 -17.08 -6.48 22.20
N GLU A 267 -18.24 -5.93 22.55
CA GLU A 267 -19.32 -5.64 21.60
C GLU A 267 -18.90 -4.58 20.56
N ILE A 268 -18.21 -3.52 21.00
CA ILE A 268 -17.66 -2.50 20.10
C ILE A 268 -16.63 -3.12 19.16
N LEU A 269 -15.71 -3.95 19.68
CA LEU A 269 -14.74 -4.65 18.84
C LEU A 269 -15.44 -5.59 17.84
N GLY A 270 -16.44 -6.35 18.27
CA GLY A 270 -17.22 -7.21 17.40
C GLY A 270 -17.94 -6.46 16.28
N TYR A 271 -18.37 -5.22 16.51
CA TYR A 271 -18.99 -4.36 15.50
C TYR A 271 -17.99 -3.83 14.46
N VAL A 272 -16.73 -3.59 14.85
CA VAL A 272 -15.71 -3.05 13.94
C VAL A 272 -14.96 -4.12 13.15
N VAL A 273 -14.94 -5.38 13.61
CA VAL A 273 -14.27 -6.50 12.92
C VAL A 273 -14.69 -6.65 11.45
N PRO A 274 -15.99 -6.60 11.07
CA PRO A 274 -16.37 -6.69 9.66
C PRO A 274 -15.81 -5.55 8.79
N SER A 275 -15.63 -4.36 9.36
CA SER A 275 -15.02 -3.22 8.66
C SER A 275 -13.51 -3.42 8.48
N LEU A 276 -12.85 -4.05 9.46
CA LEU A 276 -11.45 -4.44 9.36
C LEU A 276 -11.23 -5.52 8.30
N GLU A 277 -12.09 -6.54 8.24
CA GLU A 277 -12.05 -7.59 7.21
C GLU A 277 -12.23 -7.01 5.80
N ARG A 278 -13.15 -6.06 5.63
CA ARG A 278 -13.32 -5.33 4.35
C ARG A 278 -12.04 -4.61 3.93
N LEU A 279 -11.34 -4.00 4.89
CA LEU A 279 -10.09 -3.29 4.65
C LEU A 279 -8.97 -4.25 4.25
N THR A 280 -8.78 -5.35 4.98
CA THR A 280 -7.74 -6.34 4.68
C THR A 280 -8.00 -7.05 3.35
N MET A 281 -9.25 -7.34 3.03
CA MET A 281 -9.64 -7.89 1.73
C MET A 281 -9.34 -6.92 0.59
N LEU A 282 -9.69 -5.63 0.72
CA LEU A 282 -9.37 -4.63 -0.29
C LEU A 282 -7.85 -4.52 -0.51
N ALA A 283 -7.08 -4.48 0.59
CA ALA A 283 -5.63 -4.41 0.53
C ALA A 283 -5.03 -5.64 -0.18
N ALA A 284 -5.53 -6.83 0.11
CA ALA A 284 -5.10 -8.07 -0.53
C ALA A 284 -5.42 -8.08 -2.04
N ASP A 285 -6.65 -7.71 -2.41
CA ASP A 285 -7.10 -7.66 -3.80
C ASP A 285 -6.28 -6.66 -4.62
N ARG A 286 -6.05 -5.46 -4.10
CA ARG A 286 -5.25 -4.43 -4.78
C ARG A 286 -3.79 -4.83 -4.90
N THR A 287 -3.22 -5.45 -3.86
CA THR A 287 -1.84 -5.96 -3.93
C THR A 287 -1.71 -7.06 -4.99
N ALA A 288 -2.68 -7.97 -5.06
CA ALA A 288 -2.69 -9.02 -6.06
C ALA A 288 -2.88 -8.47 -7.49
N ALA A 289 -3.77 -7.49 -7.67
CA ALA A 289 -4.00 -6.81 -8.95
C ALA A 289 -2.73 -6.07 -9.41
N ALA A 290 -2.15 -5.22 -8.57
CA ALA A 290 -0.96 -4.44 -8.90
C ALA A 290 0.24 -5.33 -9.25
N ARG A 291 0.44 -6.45 -8.53
CA ARG A 291 1.47 -7.44 -8.88
C ARG A 291 1.26 -8.05 -10.27
N ARG A 292 0.01 -8.35 -10.64
CA ARG A 292 -0.32 -8.88 -11.98
C ARG A 292 -0.10 -7.83 -13.06
N THR A 293 -0.50 -6.58 -12.82
CA THR A 293 -0.27 -5.47 -13.75
C THR A 293 1.22 -5.25 -13.96
N LEU A 294 2.00 -5.13 -12.88
CA LEU A 294 3.44 -4.94 -12.96
C LEU A 294 4.15 -6.08 -13.70
N ALA A 295 3.81 -7.34 -13.41
CA ALA A 295 4.38 -8.49 -14.11
C ALA A 295 4.05 -8.47 -15.62
N ARG A 296 2.81 -8.08 -15.97
CA ARG A 296 2.38 -7.95 -17.37
C ARG A 296 3.15 -6.86 -18.09
N GLU A 297 3.26 -5.67 -17.50
CA GLU A 297 3.94 -4.54 -18.12
C GLU A 297 5.46 -4.75 -18.19
N GLN A 298 6.07 -5.43 -17.22
CA GLN A 298 7.48 -5.85 -17.29
C GLN A 298 7.73 -6.83 -18.45
N MET A 299 6.85 -7.80 -18.64
CA MET A 299 6.95 -8.74 -19.77
C MET A 299 6.76 -8.01 -21.10
N PHE A 300 5.77 -7.13 -21.19
CA PHE A 300 5.56 -6.27 -22.36
C PHE A 300 6.80 -5.41 -22.66
N ALA A 301 7.35 -4.73 -21.65
CA ALA A 301 8.54 -3.92 -21.78
C ALA A 301 9.73 -4.73 -22.31
N ARG A 302 9.99 -5.91 -21.73
CA ARG A 302 11.08 -6.79 -22.16
C ARG A 302 10.95 -7.23 -23.62
N TYR A 303 9.76 -7.66 -24.02
CA TYR A 303 9.52 -8.10 -25.40
C TYR A 303 9.50 -6.93 -26.40
N THR A 304 8.89 -5.81 -26.05
CA THR A 304 8.84 -4.62 -26.91
C THR A 304 10.22 -3.98 -27.07
N LEU A 305 11.00 -3.85 -26.00
CA LEU A 305 12.36 -3.32 -26.08
C LEU A 305 13.27 -4.29 -26.85
N THR A 306 13.32 -5.57 -26.49
CA THR A 306 14.25 -6.52 -27.14
C THR A 306 13.83 -6.80 -28.59
N GLY A 307 12.57 -7.17 -28.79
CA GLY A 307 12.02 -7.52 -30.11
C GLY A 307 11.87 -6.31 -31.02
N GLY A 308 11.40 -5.17 -30.49
CA GLY A 308 11.29 -3.92 -31.24
C GLY A 308 12.65 -3.38 -31.66
N SER A 309 13.65 -3.39 -30.78
CA SER A 309 15.03 -3.01 -31.15
C SER A 309 15.59 -3.93 -32.23
N ALA A 310 15.41 -5.24 -32.11
CA ALA A 310 15.86 -6.20 -33.12
C ALA A 310 15.18 -5.94 -34.48
N ALA A 311 13.87 -5.69 -34.49
CA ALA A 311 13.13 -5.38 -35.71
C ALA A 311 13.60 -4.06 -36.35
N ILE A 312 13.82 -3.01 -35.54
CA ILE A 312 14.34 -1.71 -36.00
C ILE A 312 15.76 -1.87 -36.57
N LEU A 313 16.64 -2.64 -35.92
CA LEU A 313 17.99 -2.92 -36.41
C LEU A 313 17.97 -3.70 -37.73
N LEU A 314 17.15 -4.74 -37.83
CA LEU A 314 16.97 -5.50 -39.06
C LEU A 314 16.44 -4.61 -40.19
N TRP A 315 15.49 -3.73 -39.89
CA TRP A 315 14.96 -2.77 -40.85
C TRP A 315 16.03 -1.78 -41.33
N LEU A 316 16.89 -1.29 -40.43
CA LEU A 316 18.02 -0.41 -40.77
C LEU A 316 19.09 -1.12 -41.61
N ILE A 317 19.41 -2.38 -41.28
CA ILE A 317 20.34 -3.20 -42.08
C ILE A 317 19.77 -3.42 -43.48
N LEU A 318 18.51 -3.83 -43.60
CA LEU A 318 17.87 -4.09 -44.90
C LEU A 318 17.80 -2.81 -45.76
N ALA A 319 17.38 -1.68 -45.19
CA ALA A 319 17.34 -0.41 -45.91
C ALA A 319 18.74 0.07 -46.31
N GLY A 320 19.73 -0.06 -45.41
CA GLY A 320 21.12 0.27 -45.69
C GLY A 320 21.69 -0.58 -46.83
N LEU A 321 21.46 -1.90 -46.81
CA LEU A 321 21.89 -2.81 -47.88
C LEU A 321 21.22 -2.47 -49.22
N LEU A 322 19.92 -2.15 -49.23
CA LEU A 322 19.20 -1.76 -50.45
C LEU A 322 19.75 -0.46 -51.05
N ILE A 323 19.98 0.55 -50.22
CA ILE A 323 20.53 1.84 -50.67
C ILE A 323 21.99 1.67 -51.13
N MET A 324 22.81 0.95 -50.38
CA MET A 324 24.21 0.70 -50.73
C MET A 324 24.34 -0.10 -52.03
N ARG A 325 23.53 -1.14 -52.21
CA ARG A 325 23.48 -1.93 -53.45
C ARG A 325 23.03 -1.09 -54.65
N SER A 326 22.06 -0.20 -54.46
CA SER A 326 21.61 0.76 -55.49
C SER A 326 22.74 1.67 -55.97
N MET A 327 23.67 2.05 -55.09
CA MET A 327 24.76 2.98 -55.43
C MET A 327 26.01 2.27 -55.94
N ALA A 328 26.38 1.13 -55.34
CA ALA A 328 27.61 0.40 -55.68
C ALA A 328 27.48 -0.40 -56.99
N SER A 329 26.29 -0.93 -57.31
CA SER A 329 26.09 -1.76 -58.50
C SER A 329 26.35 -1.02 -59.82
N PRO A 330 25.81 0.19 -60.06
CA PRO A 330 26.03 0.92 -61.31
C PRO A 330 27.51 1.34 -61.47
N VAL A 331 28.13 1.79 -60.37
CA VAL A 331 29.55 2.18 -60.36
C VAL A 331 30.45 0.99 -60.70
N ARG A 332 30.19 -0.19 -60.10
CA ARG A 332 30.96 -1.40 -60.38
C ARG A 332 30.78 -1.86 -61.83
N ALA A 333 29.56 -1.79 -62.37
CA ALA A 333 29.26 -2.15 -63.75
C ALA A 333 29.98 -1.21 -64.74
N LEU A 334 29.98 0.09 -64.47
CA LEU A 334 30.72 1.08 -65.27
C LEU A 334 32.24 0.91 -65.16
N SER A 335 32.75 0.57 -63.99
CA SER A 335 34.19 0.28 -63.81
C SER A 335 34.64 -0.94 -64.61
N ILE A 336 33.78 -1.96 -64.74
CA ILE A 336 34.06 -3.16 -65.56
C ILE A 336 34.05 -2.78 -67.04
N ALA A 337 33.03 -2.06 -67.51
CA ALA A 337 32.93 -1.60 -68.90
C ALA A 337 34.12 -0.71 -69.30
N ALA A 338 34.48 0.26 -68.47
CA ALA A 338 35.66 1.10 -68.68
C ALA A 338 36.96 0.28 -68.73
N GLY A 339 37.08 -0.76 -67.90
CA GLY A 339 38.23 -1.67 -67.92
C GLY A 339 38.32 -2.54 -69.18
N GLN A 340 37.18 -2.92 -69.77
CA GLN A 340 37.14 -3.64 -71.06
C GLN A 340 37.54 -2.72 -72.22
N LEU A 341 37.03 -1.49 -72.23
CA LEU A 341 37.42 -0.47 -73.20
C LEU A 341 38.91 -0.15 -73.14
N ALA A 342 39.47 -0.01 -71.95
CA ALA A 342 40.92 0.20 -71.76
C ALA A 342 41.78 -0.96 -72.27
N LYS A 343 41.23 -2.18 -72.34
CA LYS A 343 41.88 -3.37 -72.92
C LYS A 343 41.68 -3.49 -74.44
N GLY A 344 41.00 -2.51 -75.06
CA GLY A 344 40.73 -2.46 -76.50
C GLY A 344 39.46 -3.16 -76.95
N ASP A 345 38.63 -3.67 -76.02
CA ASP A 345 37.35 -4.30 -76.37
C ASP A 345 36.26 -3.24 -76.54
N ARG A 346 36.14 -2.70 -77.76
CA ARG A 346 35.12 -1.72 -78.16
C ARG A 346 33.73 -2.34 -78.39
N SER A 347 33.58 -3.66 -78.24
CA SER A 347 32.28 -4.33 -78.37
C SER A 347 31.49 -4.39 -77.06
N ALA A 348 32.10 -3.94 -75.95
CA ALA A 348 31.49 -3.95 -74.63
C ALA A 348 30.28 -3.00 -74.54
N LYS A 349 29.11 -3.54 -74.14
CA LYS A 349 27.91 -2.73 -73.86
C LYS A 349 28.11 -1.91 -72.58
N VAL A 350 27.82 -0.60 -72.63
CA VAL A 350 27.88 0.29 -71.46
C VAL A 350 26.53 0.30 -70.73
N PRO A 351 26.44 -0.25 -69.50
CA PRO A 351 25.18 -0.33 -68.75
C PRO A 351 24.82 1.02 -68.09
N ALA A 352 23.59 1.11 -67.56
CA ALA A 352 23.11 2.22 -66.70
C ALA A 352 22.96 3.61 -67.38
N ARG A 353 22.84 3.65 -68.71
CA ARG A 353 22.71 4.89 -69.51
C ARG A 353 21.46 5.70 -69.19
N GLY A 354 20.38 5.03 -68.77
CA GLY A 354 19.10 5.64 -68.38
C GLY A 354 19.11 6.32 -67.00
N ASN A 355 20.20 6.21 -66.23
CA ASN A 355 20.29 6.84 -64.92
C ASN A 355 20.36 8.38 -65.02
N VAL A 356 19.69 9.06 -64.09
CA VAL A 356 19.68 10.54 -64.03
C VAL A 356 20.79 11.13 -63.16
N ASP A 357 21.59 10.28 -62.51
CA ASP A 357 22.67 10.67 -61.60
C ASP A 357 24.04 10.68 -62.30
N ALA A 358 25.11 10.90 -61.51
CA ALA A 358 26.48 10.92 -62.00
C ALA A 358 26.90 9.61 -62.70
N THR A 359 26.30 8.46 -62.32
CA THR A 359 26.60 7.18 -62.99
C THR A 359 26.04 7.15 -64.40
N GLY A 360 24.83 7.67 -64.62
CA GLY A 360 24.28 7.77 -65.97
C GLY A 360 25.00 8.81 -66.84
N GLN A 361 25.51 9.90 -66.25
CA GLN A 361 26.35 10.87 -66.96
C GLN A 361 27.66 10.21 -67.43
N LEU A 362 28.32 9.44 -66.56
CA LEU A 362 29.53 8.69 -66.91
C LEU A 362 29.25 7.59 -67.95
N ALA A 363 28.13 6.89 -67.83
CA ALA A 363 27.71 5.86 -68.80
C ALA A 363 27.56 6.45 -70.21
N ARG A 364 26.88 7.59 -70.33
CA ARG A 364 26.70 8.27 -71.63
C ARG A 364 28.02 8.81 -72.19
N ALA A 365 28.91 9.32 -71.34
CA ALA A 365 30.23 9.78 -71.78
C ALA A 365 31.13 8.63 -72.26
N LEU A 366 31.12 7.49 -71.56
CA LEU A 366 31.86 6.29 -71.97
C LEU A 366 31.33 5.72 -73.29
N ASP A 367 30.01 5.73 -73.49
CA ASP A 367 29.39 5.25 -74.72
C ASP A 367 29.79 6.12 -75.93
N ASN A 368 29.76 7.45 -75.78
CA ASN A 368 30.23 8.35 -76.83
C ASN A 368 31.72 8.11 -77.19
N TRP A 369 32.56 7.69 -76.23
CA TRP A 369 33.98 7.38 -76.48
C TRP A 369 34.19 6.05 -77.23
N ILE A 370 33.20 5.17 -77.27
CA ILE A 370 33.22 3.96 -78.13
C ILE A 370 32.99 4.36 -79.59
N ASP A 371 32.17 5.39 -79.81
CA ASP A 371 31.77 5.88 -81.13
C ASP A 371 32.84 6.78 -81.79
N ASP A 372 33.79 7.31 -81.03
CA ASP A 372 35.01 8.01 -81.48
C ASP A 372 36.21 7.06 -81.72
#